data_AF-A0AB36PFC8-F1
#
_entry.id   AF-A0AB36PFC8-F1
#
_cell.length_a   1.000
_cell.length_b   1.000
_cell.length_c   1.000
_cell.angle_alpha   90.00
_cell.angle_beta   90.00
_cell.angle_gamma   90.00
#
_symmetry.space_group_name_H-M   'P 1'
#
loop_
_entity.id
_entity.type
_entity.pdbx_description
1 polymer ?
#
loop_
_entity_poly.entity_id
_entity_poly.type
_entity_poly.pdbx_seq_one_letter_code
_entity_poly.pdbx_strand_id
1 'polypeptide(L)'
;MTAEMRSEFAQLFADYEIMPPFRQLSRRTVLLTPDESTSNSLTRWEGKSATVGQLMGMRYKGWESGYEDAFVYDLGEYRLVLKFSPGFNHYNVDSKALMSFRSLRVYRDNKSVTFAELDVFDLSEALSAPDVIFH
;
A
#
# COMPACT_ATOMS: atom_id res chain seq x y z
N MET A 1 9.60 -3.79 -18.36
CA MET A 1 9.00 -4.83 -19.23
C MET A 1 7.86 -4.20 -20.03
N THR A 2 7.90 -4.22 -21.36
CA THR A 2 6.88 -3.65 -22.24
C THR A 2 5.57 -4.46 -22.20
N ALA A 3 4.45 -3.86 -22.61
CA ALA A 3 3.15 -4.54 -22.65
C ALA A 3 3.15 -5.72 -23.65
N GLU A 4 3.90 -5.59 -24.74
CA GLU A 4 4.04 -6.60 -25.79
C GLU A 4 4.71 -7.87 -25.27
N MET A 5 5.82 -7.74 -24.55
CA MET A 5 6.52 -8.89 -23.93
C MET A 5 5.65 -9.65 -22.93
N ARG A 6 4.72 -8.97 -22.23
CA ARG A 6 3.77 -9.63 -21.31
C ARG A 6 2.72 -10.45 -22.07
N SER A 7 2.28 -9.97 -23.22
CA SER A 7 1.30 -10.66 -24.06
C SER A 7 1.90 -11.90 -24.72
N GLU A 8 3.11 -11.80 -25.24
CA GLU A 8 3.81 -12.94 -25.86
C GLU A 8 4.10 -14.05 -24.84
N PHE A 9 4.53 -13.69 -23.63
CA PHE A 9 4.71 -14.67 -22.55
C PHE A 9 3.39 -15.36 -22.15
N ALA A 10 2.29 -14.61 -22.05
CA ALA A 10 0.99 -15.16 -21.71
C ALA A 10 0.48 -16.17 -22.76
N GLN A 11 0.74 -15.89 -24.04
CA GLN A 11 0.40 -16.77 -25.15
C GLN A 11 1.19 -18.09 -25.10
N LEU A 12 2.49 -18.03 -24.77
CA LEU A 12 3.36 -19.19 -24.60
C LEU A 12 2.88 -20.12 -23.48
N PHE A 13 2.44 -19.57 -22.33
CA PHE A 13 1.88 -20.38 -21.25
C PHE A 13 0.56 -21.08 -21.63
N ALA A 14 -0.26 -20.44 -22.47
CA ALA A 14 -1.51 -21.02 -22.96
C ALA A 14 -1.26 -22.18 -23.94
N ASP A 15 -0.21 -22.11 -24.75
CA ASP A 15 0.13 -23.11 -25.77
C ASP A 15 0.68 -24.43 -25.16
N TYR A 16 1.38 -24.35 -24.02
CA TYR A 16 1.98 -25.51 -23.36
C TYR A 16 1.06 -26.27 -22.38
N GLU A 17 -0.24 -25.96 -22.32
CA GLU A 17 -1.20 -26.52 -21.33
C GLU A 17 -0.72 -26.45 -19.86
N ILE A 18 0.28 -25.61 -19.58
CA ILE A 18 0.73 -25.31 -18.22
C ILE A 18 -0.33 -24.40 -17.63
N MET A 19 -1.40 -25.00 -17.11
CA MET A 19 -2.42 -24.29 -16.37
C MET A 19 -1.72 -23.63 -15.17
N PRO A 20 -1.40 -22.33 -15.21
CA PRO A 20 -0.38 -21.80 -14.32
C PRO A 20 -1.00 -21.64 -12.93
N PRO A 21 -0.46 -22.29 -11.88
CA PRO A 21 -0.93 -22.08 -10.51
C PRO A 21 -0.40 -20.75 -9.94
N PHE A 22 -0.14 -19.74 -10.76
CA PHE A 22 0.53 -18.52 -10.32
C PHE A 22 -0.47 -17.37 -10.27
N ARG A 23 -1.35 -17.38 -9.25
CA ARG A 23 -2.06 -16.15 -8.82
C ARG A 23 -1.11 -14.97 -8.61
N GLN A 24 0.18 -15.24 -8.42
CA GLN A 24 1.26 -14.24 -8.35
C GLN A 24 1.42 -13.42 -9.64
N LEU A 25 1.19 -14.00 -10.83
CA LEU A 25 1.33 -13.28 -12.11
C LEU A 25 0.21 -12.24 -12.34
N SER A 26 -0.89 -12.36 -11.59
CA SER A 26 -2.02 -11.43 -11.61
C SER A 26 -1.97 -10.39 -10.49
N ARG A 27 -0.91 -10.37 -9.66
CA ARG A 27 -0.79 -9.35 -8.63
C ARG A 27 -0.73 -7.98 -9.30
N ARG A 28 -1.64 -7.11 -8.87
CA ARG A 28 -1.71 -5.74 -9.34
C ARG A 28 -0.46 -5.01 -8.84
N THR A 29 0.47 -4.74 -9.74
CA THR A 29 1.65 -3.92 -9.42
C THR A 29 1.20 -2.46 -9.34
N VAL A 30 1.37 -1.85 -8.18
CA VAL A 30 1.14 -0.42 -8.00
C VAL A 30 2.37 0.30 -8.55
N LEU A 31 2.17 1.07 -9.63
CA LEU A 31 3.22 1.87 -10.22
C LEU A 31 3.14 3.28 -9.64
N LEU A 32 4.27 3.75 -9.09
CA LEU A 32 4.42 5.16 -8.73
C LEU A 32 4.64 5.99 -10.00
N THR A 33 4.08 7.18 -10.01
CA THR A 33 4.49 8.21 -10.97
C THR A 33 5.95 8.64 -10.69
N PRO A 34 6.66 9.21 -11.67
CA PRO A 34 8.02 9.71 -11.44
C PRO A 34 8.08 10.71 -10.27
N ASP A 35 7.09 11.60 -10.17
CA ASP A 35 6.98 12.56 -9.07
C ASP A 35 6.83 11.88 -7.71
N GLU A 36 5.94 10.89 -7.62
CA GLU A 36 5.73 10.12 -6.38
C GLU A 36 6.95 9.30 -5.97
N SER A 37 7.68 8.75 -6.94
CA SER A 37 8.91 7.99 -6.69
C SER A 37 9.99 8.86 -6.05
N THR A 38 10.15 10.09 -6.53
CA THR A 38 11.12 11.06 -5.95
C THR A 38 10.63 11.73 -4.67
N SER A 39 9.35 11.58 -4.33
CA SER A 39 8.76 12.11 -3.11
C SER A 39 9.03 11.20 -1.91
N ASN A 40 8.94 11.77 -0.71
CA ASN A 40 8.91 11.03 0.55
C ASN A 40 7.50 10.87 1.11
N SER A 41 6.49 11.44 0.43
CA SER A 41 5.09 11.47 0.87
C SER A 41 4.15 11.27 -0.31
N LEU A 42 3.21 10.34 -0.20
CA LEU A 42 2.12 10.16 -1.15
C LEU A 42 0.86 10.89 -0.66
N THR A 43 0.24 11.63 -1.57
CA THR A 43 -1.01 12.38 -1.36
C THR A 43 -2.14 11.92 -2.28
N ARG A 44 -1.98 10.80 -3.00
CA ARG A 44 -2.98 10.29 -3.96
C ARG A 44 -4.38 10.01 -3.37
N TRP A 45 -4.47 9.84 -2.05
CA TRP A 45 -5.74 9.64 -1.32
C TRP A 45 -6.17 10.90 -0.54
N GLU A 46 -5.60 12.05 -0.85
CA GLU A 46 -5.99 13.31 -0.21
C GLU A 46 -7.49 13.58 -0.42
N GLY A 47 -8.17 13.98 0.67
CA GLY A 47 -9.62 14.19 0.68
C GLY A 47 -10.47 12.91 0.81
N LYS A 48 -9.85 11.72 0.81
CA LYS A 48 -10.56 10.45 1.06
C LYS A 48 -10.66 10.16 2.55
N SER A 49 -11.76 9.52 2.94
CA SER A 49 -11.99 9.07 4.30
C SER A 49 -12.41 7.62 4.32
N ALA A 50 -12.04 6.91 5.37
CA ALA A 50 -12.44 5.54 5.63
C ALA A 50 -12.99 5.43 7.05
N THR A 51 -13.89 4.48 7.28
CA THR A 51 -14.36 4.19 8.64
C THR A 51 -13.26 3.53 9.47
N VAL A 52 -13.29 3.66 10.80
CA VAL A 52 -12.33 2.95 11.67
C VAL A 52 -12.39 1.43 11.43
N GLY A 53 -13.57 0.86 11.19
CA GLY A 53 -13.71 -0.55 10.84
C GLY A 53 -12.95 -0.94 9.57
N GLN A 54 -12.98 -0.10 8.53
CA GLN A 54 -12.18 -0.33 7.31
C GLN A 54 -10.68 -0.22 7.57
N LEU A 55 -10.25 0.78 8.36
CA LEU A 55 -8.84 0.94 8.74
C LEU A 55 -8.31 -0.24 9.56
N MET A 56 -9.12 -0.79 10.47
CA MET A 56 -8.75 -2.00 11.19
C MET A 56 -8.52 -3.20 10.26
N GLY A 57 -9.18 -3.20 9.10
CA GLY A 57 -8.95 -4.16 8.03
C GLY A 57 -7.50 -4.18 7.53
N MET A 58 -6.76 -3.07 7.64
CA MET A 58 -5.34 -2.99 7.27
C MET A 58 -4.46 -3.96 8.06
N ARG A 59 -4.84 -4.31 9.29
CA ARG A 59 -4.10 -5.28 10.13
C ARG A 59 -3.99 -6.66 9.50
N TYR A 60 -5.02 -7.09 8.78
CA TYR A 60 -5.00 -8.35 8.05
C TYR A 60 -4.12 -8.31 6.78
N LYS A 61 -3.61 -7.12 6.44
CA LYS A 61 -2.73 -6.86 5.30
C LYS A 61 -1.33 -6.46 5.75
N GLY A 62 -0.94 -6.77 6.98
CA GLY A 62 0.43 -6.53 7.49
C GLY A 62 0.67 -5.14 8.08
N TRP A 63 -0.35 -4.28 8.15
CA TRP A 63 -0.22 -2.97 8.80
C TRP A 63 -0.45 -3.06 10.30
N GLU A 64 0.46 -2.53 11.09
CA GLU A 64 0.36 -2.46 12.54
C GLU A 64 -0.20 -1.10 12.96
N SER A 65 -0.98 -1.06 14.04
CA SER A 65 -1.45 0.21 14.57
C SER A 65 -0.31 0.95 15.28
N GLY A 66 -0.02 2.15 14.80
CA GLY A 66 0.80 3.13 15.51
C GLY A 66 0.00 3.84 16.60
N TYR A 67 0.54 4.94 17.11
CA TYR A 67 -0.13 5.72 18.15
C TYR A 67 -1.32 6.51 17.58
N GLU A 68 -2.55 6.20 18.02
CA GLU A 68 -3.86 6.86 17.78
C GLU A 68 -4.27 7.25 16.35
N ASP A 69 -3.38 7.85 15.56
CA ASP A 69 -3.61 8.48 14.26
C ASP A 69 -2.75 7.87 13.13
N ALA A 70 -2.12 6.72 13.40
CA ALA A 70 -1.16 6.12 12.48
C ALA A 70 -1.31 4.61 12.31
N PHE A 71 -1.05 4.14 11.08
CA PHE A 71 -0.73 2.75 10.77
C PHE A 71 0.70 2.67 10.24
N VAL A 72 1.38 1.58 10.56
CA VAL A 72 2.78 1.35 10.24
C VAL A 72 2.90 0.06 9.45
N TYR A 73 3.72 0.03 8.41
CA TYR A 73 4.05 -1.19 7.68
C TYR A 73 5.57 -1.30 7.60
N ASP A 74 6.12 -2.36 8.19
CA ASP A 74 7.56 -2.61 8.21
C ASP A 74 7.98 -3.41 6.98
N LEU A 75 9.04 -2.95 6.32
CA LEU A 75 9.62 -3.54 5.13
C LEU A 75 11.16 -3.59 5.26
N GLY A 76 11.65 -4.59 6.00
CA GLY A 76 13.08 -4.71 6.28
C GLY A 76 13.60 -3.49 7.05
N GLU A 77 14.53 -2.74 6.45
CA GLU A 77 15.08 -1.51 7.01
C GLU A 77 14.16 -0.28 6.84
N TYR A 78 13.11 -0.43 6.02
CA TYR A 78 12.17 0.62 5.72
C TYR A 78 10.89 0.50 6.53
N ARG A 79 10.25 1.63 6.76
CA ARG A 79 8.98 1.73 7.45
C ARG A 79 8.08 2.72 6.73
N LEU A 80 6.90 2.27 6.36
CA LEU A 80 5.83 3.09 5.84
C LEU A 80 4.93 3.54 6.98
N VAL A 81 4.60 4.83 7.04
CA VAL A 81 3.73 5.41 8.05
C VAL A 81 2.57 6.09 7.36
N LEU A 82 1.38 5.50 7.50
CA LEU A 82 0.12 6.07 7.06
C LEU A 82 -0.47 6.87 8.22
N LYS A 83 -0.68 8.16 7.99
CA LYS A 83 -1.34 9.07 8.92
C LYS A 83 -2.76 9.36 8.49
N PHE A 84 -3.65 9.42 9.46
CA PHE A 84 -5.06 9.78 9.29
C PHE A 84 -5.50 10.71 10.42
N SER A 85 -6.61 11.41 10.24
CA SER A 85 -7.18 12.30 11.28
C SER A 85 -8.68 12.10 11.39
N PRO A 86 -9.31 12.24 12.56
CA PRO A 86 -8.73 12.73 13.82
C PRO A 86 -7.88 11.72 14.61
N GLY A 87 -7.90 10.44 14.24
CA GLY A 87 -7.37 9.37 15.07
C GLY A 87 -8.48 8.72 15.90
N PHE A 88 -8.19 7.56 16.51
CA PHE A 88 -9.14 6.87 17.37
C PHE A 88 -8.42 6.19 18.54
N ASN A 89 -9.13 6.08 19.67
CA ASN A 89 -8.64 5.37 20.83
C ASN A 89 -8.80 3.85 20.62
N HIS A 90 -7.73 3.08 20.80
CA HIS A 90 -7.74 1.62 20.60
C HIS A 90 -8.67 0.84 21.54
N TYR A 91 -9.02 1.40 22.69
CA TYR A 91 -9.83 0.74 23.72
C TYR A 91 -11.31 1.11 23.65
N ASN A 92 -11.66 2.17 22.93
CA ASN A 92 -13.04 2.60 22.72
C ASN A 92 -13.19 3.12 21.28
N VAL A 93 -13.55 2.21 20.38
CA VAL A 93 -13.60 2.46 18.95
C VAL A 93 -15.06 2.56 18.49
N ASP A 94 -15.45 3.74 18.00
CA ASP A 94 -16.62 3.84 17.10
C ASP A 94 -16.19 3.37 15.70
N SER A 95 -16.60 2.15 15.34
CA SER A 95 -16.22 1.54 14.05
C SER A 95 -16.73 2.33 12.84
N LYS A 96 -17.74 3.20 13.01
CA LYS A 96 -18.32 4.03 11.95
C LYS A 96 -17.70 5.42 11.86
N ALA A 97 -16.89 5.83 12.85
CA ALA A 97 -16.22 7.12 12.82
C ALA A 97 -15.32 7.22 11.57
N LEU A 98 -15.36 8.37 10.91
CA LEU A 98 -14.62 8.61 9.69
C LEU A 98 -13.23 9.16 10.00
N MET A 99 -12.23 8.58 9.34
CA MET A 99 -10.84 8.96 9.41
C MET A 99 -10.39 9.40 8.03
N SER A 100 -10.01 10.67 7.92
CA SER A 100 -9.50 11.23 6.67
C SER A 100 -8.02 10.90 6.51
N PHE A 101 -7.65 10.42 5.34
CA PHE A 101 -6.25 10.23 4.98
C PHE A 101 -5.49 11.55 5.07
N ARG A 102 -4.26 11.52 5.59
CA ARG A 102 -3.39 12.70 5.69
C ARG A 102 -2.12 12.56 4.88
N SER A 103 -1.40 11.45 5.05
CA SER A 103 -0.16 11.21 4.32
C SER A 103 0.27 9.76 4.45
N LEU A 104 0.97 9.26 3.44
CA LEU A 104 1.76 8.04 3.55
C LEU A 104 3.22 8.38 3.31
N ARG A 105 4.08 8.14 4.29
CA ARG A 105 5.51 8.49 4.23
C ARG A 105 6.39 7.27 4.43
N VAL A 106 7.59 7.30 3.85
CA VAL A 106 8.61 6.26 4.01
C VAL A 106 9.79 6.77 4.84
N TYR A 107 10.25 5.90 5.73
CA TYR A 107 11.39 6.12 6.60
C TYR A 107 12.38 4.95 6.51
N ARG A 108 13.67 5.24 6.66
CA ARG A 108 14.74 4.27 6.89
C ARG A 108 15.56 4.76 8.08
N ASP A 109 15.80 3.92 9.08
CA ASP A 109 16.53 4.33 10.30
C ASP A 109 16.01 5.65 10.92
N ASN A 110 14.69 5.81 10.94
CA ASN A 110 13.97 7.01 11.42
C ASN A 110 14.27 8.30 10.62
N LYS A 111 14.94 8.22 9.48
CA LYS A 111 15.12 9.31 8.52
C LYS A 111 14.13 9.18 7.38
N SER A 112 13.56 10.30 6.96
CA SER A 112 12.68 10.32 5.79
C SER A 112 13.50 10.04 4.55
N VAL A 113 13.06 9.07 3.76
CA VAL A 113 13.66 8.69 2.47
C VAL A 113 12.63 8.85 1.35
N THR A 114 13.03 8.56 0.11
CA THR A 114 12.11 8.62 -1.03
C THR A 114 11.56 7.23 -1.36
N PHE A 115 10.40 7.16 -2.01
CA PHE A 115 9.85 5.87 -2.43
C PHE A 115 10.68 5.17 -3.52
N ALA A 116 11.57 5.89 -4.21
CA ALA A 116 12.50 5.34 -5.18
C ALA A 116 13.48 4.29 -4.60
N GLU A 117 13.68 4.29 -3.28
CA GLU A 117 14.55 3.32 -2.60
C GLU A 117 13.89 1.96 -2.36
N LEU A 118 12.57 1.86 -2.54
CA LEU A 118 11.80 0.65 -2.28
C LEU A 118 11.68 -0.23 -3.53
N ASP A 119 11.69 -1.55 -3.32
CA ASP A 119 11.33 -2.49 -4.38
C ASP A 119 9.85 -2.35 -4.76
N VAL A 120 9.57 -2.48 -6.06
CA VAL A 120 8.24 -2.25 -6.63
C VAL A 120 7.23 -3.29 -6.15
N PHE A 121 7.63 -4.54 -5.91
CA PHE A 121 6.73 -5.59 -5.45
C PHE A 121 6.37 -5.41 -3.99
N ASP A 122 7.37 -5.15 -3.16
CA ASP A 122 7.20 -4.86 -1.75
C ASP A 122 6.29 -3.65 -1.52
N LEU A 123 6.54 -2.58 -2.29
CA LEU A 123 5.70 -1.40 -2.27
C LEU A 123 4.27 -1.72 -2.74
N SER A 124 4.12 -2.50 -3.81
CA SER A 124 2.79 -2.87 -4.32
C SER A 124 1.96 -3.64 -3.29
N GLU A 125 2.60 -4.50 -2.50
CA GLU A 125 1.92 -5.22 -1.42
C GLU A 125 1.44 -4.25 -0.33
N ALA A 126 2.32 -3.35 0.13
CA ALA A 126 1.96 -2.37 1.14
C ALA A 126 0.84 -1.43 0.68
N LEU A 127 0.91 -0.91 -0.56
CA LEU A 127 -0.08 0.02 -1.11
C LEU A 127 -1.42 -0.63 -1.45
N SER A 128 -1.49 -1.96 -1.53
CA SER A 128 -2.72 -2.68 -1.85
C SER A 128 -3.85 -2.43 -0.84
N ALA A 129 -3.54 -2.24 0.44
CA ALA A 129 -4.55 -1.99 1.46
C ALA A 129 -5.09 -0.54 1.42
N PRO A 130 -4.23 0.51 1.40
CA PRO A 130 -4.68 1.88 1.16
C PRO A 130 -5.52 2.06 -0.12
N ASP A 131 -5.13 1.41 -1.22
CA ASP A 131 -5.88 1.51 -2.50
C ASP A 131 -7.30 0.95 -2.42
N VAL A 132 -7.54 -0.07 -1.60
CA VAL A 132 -8.87 -0.65 -1.40
C VAL A 132 -9.70 0.18 -0.41
N ILE A 133 -9.05 0.73 0.61
CA ILE A 133 -9.73 1.39 1.73
C ILE A 133 -10.12 2.83 1.40
N PHE A 134 -9.26 3.56 0.68
CA PHE A 134 -9.46 4.96 0.34
C PHE A 134 -9.89 5.18 -1.12
N HIS A 135 -10.47 4.16 -1.77
CA HIS A 135 -10.96 4.25 -3.14
C HIS A 135 -12.06 5.31 -3.32
#